data_AF-E9NNF9-F1
#
_entry.id   AF-E9NNF9-F1
#
_cell.length_a   1.000
_cell.length_b   1.000
_cell.length_c   1.000
_cell.angle_alpha   90.00
_cell.angle_beta   90.00
_cell.angle_gamma   90.00
#
_symmetry.space_group_name_H-M   'P 1'
#
loop_
_entity.id
_entity.type
_entity.pdbx_description
1 polymer ?
#
loop_
_entity_poly.entity_id
_entity_poly.type
_entity_poly.pdbx_seq_one_letter_code
_entity_poly.pdbx_strand_id
1 'polypeptide(L)'
;KVFDPENPMLLEYGFLMDNVLRVQNLSKTHNNHFELYPNPEYYTFEERVKYFKSEYLTINGRNLDRACKESDVEVKIGNGYCNITSLSRQQLTCRPPTEAAAASDSPSGPEVIVRIGSSLEYRIGILSYESSNIIMDWGDNVVFGVIAGSFVFLVIFVALLVAYRKKTSESNRVLRNMQEQMDILELRVAAECKEAFAELQTEMTDLTGDLTSGGIPFLDYRSYAMKILFPNHEDHIVLQWERPELLRKEKGLRLFAQLIMNKTFLLLFIRTLESN
;
A
#
# COMPACT_ATOMS: atom_id res chain seq x y z
N LYS A 1 -47.54 38.89 -35.07
CA LYS A 1 -48.40 37.96 -34.31
C LYS A 1 -47.46 37.06 -33.52
N VAL A 2 -47.62 36.96 -32.20
CA VAL A 2 -46.82 36.02 -31.40
C VAL A 2 -47.43 34.64 -31.62
N PHE A 3 -46.66 33.72 -32.18
CA PHE A 3 -47.10 32.33 -32.35
C PHE A 3 -46.98 31.61 -31.01
N ASP A 4 -48.04 30.92 -30.61
CA ASP A 4 -48.05 30.11 -29.39
C ASP A 4 -47.29 28.80 -29.65
N PRO A 5 -46.26 28.45 -28.85
CA PRO A 5 -45.52 27.21 -29.03
C PRO A 5 -46.30 25.94 -28.67
N GLU A 6 -47.42 26.04 -27.96
CA GLU A 6 -48.26 24.89 -27.61
C GLU A 6 -49.45 24.71 -28.56
N ASN A 7 -49.92 25.80 -29.15
CA ASN A 7 -51.07 25.80 -30.06
C ASN A 7 -50.61 26.17 -31.49
N PRO A 8 -50.40 25.18 -32.39
CA PRO A 8 -49.99 25.48 -33.76
C PRO A 8 -51.06 26.26 -34.51
N MET A 9 -50.61 27.14 -35.42
CA MET A 9 -51.52 27.79 -36.34
C MET A 9 -51.86 26.80 -37.46
N LEU A 10 -53.12 26.42 -37.55
CA LEU A 10 -53.63 25.54 -38.60
C LEU A 10 -53.81 26.32 -39.90
N LEU A 11 -53.13 25.89 -40.96
CA LEU A 11 -53.17 26.48 -42.29
C LEU A 11 -53.80 25.51 -43.29
N GLU A 12 -54.58 26.05 -44.21
CA GLU A 12 -55.03 25.31 -45.38
C GLU A 12 -53.87 25.17 -46.37
N TYR A 13 -53.68 23.95 -46.90
CA TYR A 13 -52.66 23.68 -47.90
C TYR A 13 -53.23 22.92 -49.11
N GLY A 14 -52.51 23.04 -50.21
CA GLY A 14 -52.76 22.35 -51.47
C GLY A 14 -51.58 22.54 -52.43
N PHE A 15 -51.60 21.79 -53.53
CA PHE A 15 -50.57 21.83 -54.55
C PHE A 15 -51.12 22.43 -55.83
N LEU A 16 -50.32 23.30 -56.46
CA LEU A 16 -50.56 23.76 -57.81
C LEU A 16 -49.95 22.75 -58.79
N MET A 17 -50.78 21.84 -59.31
CA MET A 17 -50.38 20.87 -60.34
C MET A 17 -51.23 21.08 -61.58
N ASP A 18 -50.89 22.12 -62.35
CA ASP A 18 -51.59 22.53 -63.57
C ASP A 18 -53.12 22.54 -63.37
N ASN A 19 -53.85 21.69 -64.10
CA ASN A 19 -55.32 21.64 -64.10
C ASN A 19 -55.91 20.57 -63.16
N VAL A 20 -55.12 20.02 -62.23
CA VAL A 20 -55.59 19.02 -61.26
C VAL A 20 -56.24 19.73 -60.06
N LEU A 21 -57.52 20.11 -60.19
CA LEU A 21 -58.27 20.83 -59.16
C LEU A 21 -58.40 20.07 -57.82
N ARG A 22 -58.28 18.73 -57.85
CA ARG A 22 -58.45 17.87 -56.67
C ARG A 22 -57.36 18.07 -55.60
N VAL A 23 -56.17 18.54 -56.01
CA VAL A 23 -55.04 18.73 -55.07
C VAL A 23 -54.89 20.17 -54.61
N GLN A 24 -55.71 21.10 -55.11
CA GLN A 24 -55.59 22.53 -54.77
C GLN A 24 -56.10 22.86 -53.36
N ASN A 25 -57.03 22.07 -52.81
CA ASN A 25 -57.49 22.23 -51.43
C ASN A 25 -57.54 20.86 -50.73
N LEU A 26 -56.35 20.35 -50.41
CA LEU A 26 -56.20 19.08 -49.70
C LEU A 26 -56.64 19.18 -48.25
N SER A 27 -56.49 20.36 -47.63
CA SER A 27 -56.89 20.58 -46.25
C SER A 27 -58.37 20.25 -46.02
N LYS A 28 -59.24 20.76 -46.89
CA LYS A 28 -60.69 20.51 -46.84
C LYS A 28 -61.05 19.09 -47.28
N THR A 29 -60.30 18.50 -48.20
CA THR A 29 -60.58 17.16 -48.75
C THR A 29 -60.25 16.05 -47.75
N HIS A 30 -59.15 16.18 -47.01
CA HIS A 30 -58.66 15.17 -46.08
C HIS A 30 -58.92 15.53 -44.60
N ASN A 31 -59.53 16.69 -44.33
CA ASN A 31 -59.74 17.22 -42.98
C ASN A 31 -58.44 17.24 -42.14
N ASN A 32 -57.32 17.56 -42.78
CA ASN A 32 -56.00 17.66 -42.16
C ASN A 32 -55.40 19.02 -42.48
N HIS A 33 -54.86 19.72 -41.49
CA HIS A 33 -54.34 21.06 -41.65
C HIS A 33 -52.81 21.06 -41.54
N PHE A 34 -52.16 22.03 -42.17
CA PHE A 34 -50.73 22.22 -41.98
C PHE A 34 -50.49 22.97 -40.67
N GLU A 35 -49.75 22.35 -39.75
CA GLU A 35 -49.43 22.93 -38.45
C GLU A 35 -48.20 23.81 -38.55
N LEU A 36 -48.38 25.13 -38.39
CA LEU A 36 -47.29 26.08 -38.34
C LEU A 36 -46.93 26.42 -36.90
N TYR A 37 -45.68 26.13 -36.53
CA TYR A 37 -45.08 26.46 -35.23
C TYR A 37 -44.16 27.68 -35.33
N PRO A 38 -43.87 28.37 -34.21
CA PRO A 38 -42.81 29.38 -34.17
C PRO A 38 -41.46 28.78 -34.53
N ASN A 39 -40.57 29.63 -35.08
CA ASN A 39 -39.17 29.26 -35.30
C ASN A 39 -38.50 28.84 -33.98
N PRO A 40 -37.60 27.85 -34.00
CA PRO A 40 -36.79 27.51 -32.83
C PRO A 40 -35.89 28.70 -32.46
N GLU A 41 -35.68 28.90 -31.16
CA GLU A 41 -34.76 29.91 -30.64
C GLU A 41 -33.56 29.21 -30.02
N TYR A 42 -32.36 29.46 -30.54
CA TYR A 42 -31.13 28.98 -29.92
C TYR A 42 -30.48 30.10 -29.11
N TYR A 43 -30.00 29.77 -27.91
CA TYR A 43 -29.31 30.70 -27.03
C TYR A 43 -27.80 30.63 -27.23
N THR A 44 -27.15 31.79 -27.21
CA THR A 44 -25.69 31.87 -27.22
C THR A 44 -25.12 31.31 -25.91
N PHE A 45 -23.85 30.93 -25.94
CA PHE A 45 -23.15 30.56 -24.71
C PHE A 45 -23.13 31.73 -23.71
N GLU A 46 -23.22 31.43 -22.41
CA GLU A 46 -23.17 32.43 -21.33
C GLU A 46 -21.87 33.25 -21.38
N GLU A 47 -20.77 32.56 -21.68
CA GLU A 47 -19.49 33.15 -22.04
C GLU A 47 -19.30 33.07 -23.55
N ARG A 48 -18.86 34.17 -24.20
CA ARG A 48 -18.62 34.22 -25.65
C ARG A 48 -17.68 33.07 -26.13
N VAL A 49 -16.79 32.63 -25.24
CA VAL A 49 -15.90 31.47 -25.44
C VAL A 49 -16.28 30.39 -24.43
N LYS A 50 -16.68 29.21 -24.90
CA LYS A 50 -16.98 28.05 -24.06
C LYS A 50 -15.80 27.09 -24.05
N TYR A 51 -15.23 26.85 -22.87
CA TYR A 51 -14.16 25.86 -22.67
C TYR A 51 -14.74 24.45 -22.68
N PHE A 52 -14.37 23.66 -23.69
CA PHE A 52 -14.90 22.32 -23.89
C PHE A 52 -14.05 21.29 -23.15
N LYS A 53 -14.62 20.68 -22.11
CA LYS A 53 -13.98 19.62 -21.28
C LYS A 53 -14.75 18.30 -21.26
N SER A 54 -15.91 18.24 -21.89
CA SER A 54 -16.84 17.10 -21.83
C SER A 54 -16.78 16.26 -23.11
N GLU A 55 -17.44 15.09 -23.16
CA GLU A 55 -17.57 14.33 -24.43
C GLU A 55 -18.69 14.89 -25.33
N TYR A 56 -19.69 15.55 -24.73
CA TYR A 56 -20.87 16.07 -25.41
C TYR A 56 -21.00 17.58 -25.21
N LEU A 57 -21.36 18.29 -26.28
CA LEU A 57 -21.66 19.72 -26.29
C LEU A 57 -23.17 19.92 -26.24
N THR A 58 -23.64 20.63 -25.22
CA THR A 58 -25.05 21.04 -25.09
C THR A 58 -25.23 22.50 -25.51
N ILE A 59 -26.21 22.73 -26.38
CA ILE A 59 -26.68 24.04 -26.85
C ILE A 59 -28.11 24.22 -26.35
N ASN A 60 -28.34 25.30 -25.60
CA ASN A 60 -29.65 25.61 -25.03
C ASN A 60 -30.52 26.39 -26.02
N GLY A 61 -31.83 26.25 -25.90
CA GLY A 61 -32.79 26.94 -26.73
C GLY A 61 -34.24 26.75 -26.27
N ARG A 62 -35.17 27.07 -27.16
CA ARG A 62 -36.62 26.97 -26.93
C ARG A 62 -37.33 26.53 -28.20
N ASN A 63 -38.28 25.62 -28.06
CA ASN A 63 -39.10 25.05 -29.14
C ASN A 63 -38.31 24.30 -30.21
N LEU A 64 -37.22 23.63 -29.82
CA LEU A 64 -36.31 22.99 -30.77
C LEU A 64 -36.89 21.72 -31.41
N ASP A 65 -37.81 21.03 -30.74
CA ASP A 65 -38.39 19.73 -31.14
C ASP A 65 -39.80 19.82 -31.74
N ARG A 66 -40.34 21.04 -31.95
CA ARG A 66 -41.74 21.24 -32.36
C ARG A 66 -41.99 20.90 -33.82
N ALA A 67 -41.21 21.53 -34.70
CA ALA A 67 -41.35 21.39 -36.15
C ALA A 67 -40.04 20.92 -36.82
N CYS A 68 -39.05 20.52 -36.02
CA CYS A 68 -37.73 20.11 -36.49
C CYS A 68 -37.37 18.76 -35.88
N LYS A 69 -36.77 17.88 -36.68
CA LYS A 69 -36.14 16.64 -36.25
C LYS A 69 -34.62 16.80 -36.25
N GLU A 70 -33.92 15.84 -35.66
CA GLU A 70 -32.45 15.78 -35.67
C GLU A 70 -31.87 15.83 -37.09
N SER A 71 -32.58 15.29 -38.09
CA SER A 71 -32.18 15.33 -39.51
C SER A 71 -32.24 16.71 -40.15
N ASP A 72 -33.01 17.64 -39.57
CA ASP A 72 -33.27 18.96 -40.15
C ASP A 72 -32.29 20.02 -39.61
N VAL A 73 -31.47 19.64 -38.62
CA VAL A 73 -30.53 20.51 -37.92
C VAL A 73 -29.10 20.08 -38.24
N GLU A 74 -28.25 21.04 -38.57
CA GLU A 74 -26.82 20.84 -38.80
C GLU A 74 -26.03 21.77 -37.88
N VAL A 75 -25.11 21.21 -37.09
CA VAL A 75 -24.24 21.99 -36.19
C VAL A 75 -22.82 21.96 -36.72
N LYS A 76 -22.31 23.13 -37.09
CA LYS A 76 -20.95 23.33 -37.60
C LYS A 76 -20.07 23.98 -36.53
N ILE A 77 -18.86 23.45 -36.35
CA ILE A 77 -17.85 23.94 -35.40
C ILE A 77 -16.57 24.21 -36.18
N GLY A 78 -16.29 25.48 -36.47
CA GLY A 78 -15.20 25.88 -37.37
C GLY A 78 -15.39 25.27 -38.76
N ASN A 79 -14.51 24.34 -39.15
CA ASN A 79 -14.62 23.57 -40.40
C ASN A 79 -15.24 22.18 -40.23
N GLY A 80 -15.42 21.71 -39.00
CA GLY A 80 -15.98 20.39 -38.70
C GLY A 80 -17.48 20.40 -38.41
N TYR A 81 -18.07 19.21 -38.37
CA TYR A 81 -19.49 19.01 -38.04
C TYR A 81 -19.64 18.29 -36.70
N CYS A 82 -20.62 18.71 -35.91
CA CYS A 82 -20.97 18.08 -34.64
C CYS A 82 -22.06 17.03 -34.87
N ASN A 83 -21.82 15.79 -34.45
CA ASN A 83 -22.81 14.72 -34.65
C ASN A 83 -23.92 14.83 -33.59
N ILE A 84 -25.16 15.10 -34.00
CA ILE A 84 -26.28 15.32 -33.08
C ILE A 84 -26.64 13.99 -32.42
N THR A 85 -26.71 13.99 -31.10
CA THR A 85 -27.00 12.80 -30.29
C THR A 85 -28.39 12.83 -29.69
N SER A 86 -28.94 14.02 -29.44
CA SER A 86 -30.31 14.17 -28.94
C SER A 86 -30.83 15.59 -29.20
N LEU A 87 -32.08 15.68 -29.66
CA LEU A 87 -32.85 16.92 -29.74
C LEU A 87 -34.04 16.88 -28.77
N SER A 88 -34.11 17.85 -27.86
CA SER A 88 -35.22 18.03 -26.93
C SER A 88 -35.81 19.44 -27.05
N ARG A 89 -36.98 19.70 -26.48
CA ARG A 89 -37.65 21.00 -26.54
C ARG A 89 -36.79 22.21 -26.19
N GLN A 90 -35.84 22.05 -25.27
CA GLN A 90 -35.03 23.14 -24.73
C GLN A 90 -33.52 22.96 -24.96
N GLN A 91 -33.07 21.79 -25.42
CA GLN A 91 -31.63 21.50 -25.52
C GLN A 91 -31.34 20.61 -26.73
N LEU A 92 -30.26 20.93 -27.42
CA LEU A 92 -29.63 20.09 -28.44
C LEU A 92 -28.29 19.62 -27.88
N THR A 93 -28.05 18.31 -27.92
CA THR A 93 -26.77 17.72 -27.55
C THR A 93 -26.11 17.11 -28.77
N CYS A 94 -24.83 17.39 -28.98
CA CYS A 94 -24.05 16.84 -30.07
C CYS A 94 -22.63 16.49 -29.63
N ARG A 95 -21.98 15.56 -30.33
CA ARG A 95 -20.59 15.19 -30.12
C ARG A 95 -19.70 15.99 -31.08
N PRO A 96 -18.86 16.92 -30.57
CA PRO A 96 -18.03 17.75 -31.44
C PRO A 96 -16.90 16.95 -32.08
N PRO A 97 -16.37 17.43 -33.22
CA PRO A 97 -15.24 16.81 -33.89
C PRO A 97 -13.94 17.02 -33.09
N THR A 98 -12.90 16.26 -33.42
CA THR A 98 -11.56 16.44 -32.85
C THR A 98 -11.00 17.81 -33.21
N GLU A 99 -10.11 18.36 -32.36
CA GLU A 99 -9.52 19.70 -32.53
C GLU A 99 -8.94 19.93 -33.93
N ALA A 100 -8.25 18.93 -34.49
CA ALA A 100 -7.72 18.98 -35.86
C ALA A 100 -8.79 19.14 -36.94
N ALA A 101 -9.97 18.55 -36.75
CA ALA A 101 -11.10 18.64 -37.69
C ALA A 101 -11.96 19.89 -37.45
N ALA A 102 -11.91 20.47 -36.25
CA ALA A 102 -12.54 21.74 -35.92
C ALA A 102 -11.71 22.97 -36.34
N ALA A 103 -10.47 22.77 -36.84
CA ALA A 103 -9.55 23.84 -37.19
C ALA A 103 -10.21 24.91 -38.07
N SER A 104 -10.17 26.16 -37.61
CA SER A 104 -10.72 27.32 -38.29
C SER A 104 -9.62 28.33 -38.60
N ASP A 105 -9.68 28.99 -39.76
CA ASP A 105 -8.73 30.04 -40.14
C ASP A 105 -8.87 31.33 -39.29
N SER A 106 -9.87 31.40 -38.40
CA SER A 106 -10.12 32.52 -37.51
C SER A 106 -9.22 32.50 -36.26
N PRO A 107 -8.54 33.61 -35.93
CA PRO A 107 -7.60 33.69 -34.79
C PRO A 107 -8.28 33.60 -33.42
N SER A 108 -9.61 33.67 -33.36
CA SER A 108 -10.37 33.64 -32.11
C SER A 108 -10.80 32.24 -31.66
N GLY A 109 -10.56 31.19 -32.47
CA GLY A 109 -11.02 29.81 -32.25
C GLY A 109 -12.22 29.42 -33.15
N PRO A 110 -12.63 28.13 -33.14
CA PRO A 110 -13.71 27.63 -33.96
C PRO A 110 -15.09 28.14 -33.53
N GLU A 111 -15.78 28.83 -34.43
CA GLU A 111 -17.15 29.34 -34.23
C GLU A 111 -18.18 28.20 -34.35
N VAL A 112 -19.14 28.17 -33.43
CA VAL A 112 -20.25 27.22 -33.38
C VAL A 112 -21.47 27.85 -34.03
N ILE A 113 -21.92 27.26 -35.15
CA ILE A 113 -23.04 27.74 -35.95
C ILE A 113 -24.06 26.61 -36.08
N VAL A 114 -25.32 26.91 -35.78
CA VAL A 114 -26.45 25.98 -35.94
C VAL A 114 -27.28 26.41 -37.13
N ARG A 115 -27.52 25.49 -38.07
CA ARG A 115 -28.34 25.71 -39.26
C ARG A 115 -29.56 24.80 -39.25
N ILE A 116 -30.72 25.33 -39.58
CA ILE A 116 -31.98 24.59 -39.67
C ILE A 116 -32.59 24.82 -41.05
N GLY A 117 -32.77 23.75 -41.80
CA GLY A 117 -33.18 23.82 -43.20
C GLY A 117 -32.25 24.71 -44.03
N SER A 118 -32.83 25.51 -44.94
CA SER A 118 -32.06 26.35 -45.87
C SER A 118 -31.95 27.83 -45.47
N SER A 119 -32.72 28.30 -44.49
CA SER A 119 -32.89 29.74 -44.23
C SER A 119 -32.56 30.18 -42.81
N LEU A 120 -32.51 29.28 -41.83
CA LEU A 120 -32.27 29.64 -40.44
C LEU A 120 -30.82 29.32 -40.04
N GLU A 121 -30.08 30.34 -39.64
CA GLU A 121 -28.70 30.22 -39.15
C GLU A 121 -28.56 31.00 -37.82
N TYR A 122 -28.00 30.33 -36.80
CA TYR A 122 -27.78 30.89 -35.47
C TYR A 122 -26.30 30.75 -35.08
N ARG A 123 -25.69 31.85 -34.66
CA ARG A 123 -24.30 31.89 -34.16
C ARG A 123 -24.31 31.79 -32.64
N ILE A 124 -23.82 30.68 -32.10
CA ILE A 124 -23.94 30.37 -30.66
C ILE A 124 -22.78 30.94 -29.86
N GLY A 125 -21.56 30.87 -30.42
CA GLY A 125 -20.35 31.34 -29.76
C GLY A 125 -19.11 30.61 -30.27
N ILE A 126 -18.01 30.70 -29.52
CA ILE A 126 -16.71 30.12 -29.90
C ILE A 126 -16.38 28.97 -28.94
N LEU A 127 -15.84 27.87 -29.47
CA LEU A 127 -15.41 26.73 -28.68
C LEU A 127 -13.89 26.76 -28.48
N SER A 128 -13.41 26.61 -27.24
CA SER A 128 -11.99 26.44 -26.94
C SER A 128 -11.73 25.02 -26.44
N TYR A 129 -10.91 24.26 -27.17
CA TYR A 129 -10.47 22.94 -26.75
C TYR A 129 -9.35 23.13 -25.73
N GLU A 130 -9.52 22.61 -24.51
CA GLU A 130 -8.43 22.63 -23.54
C GLU A 130 -7.39 21.60 -23.96
N SER A 131 -6.29 22.07 -24.57
CA SER A 131 -5.13 21.22 -24.80
C SER A 131 -4.63 20.74 -23.45
N SER A 132 -4.60 19.43 -23.23
CA SER A 132 -4.08 18.80 -22.02
C SER A 132 -2.55 18.90 -21.94
N ASN A 133 -2.01 20.12 -22.02
CA ASN A 133 -0.62 20.44 -21.76
C ASN A 133 -0.49 20.86 -20.29
N ILE A 134 -0.63 19.88 -19.39
CA ILE A 134 -0.54 20.06 -17.93
C ILE A 134 0.88 20.48 -17.48
N ILE A 135 1.83 20.68 -18.41
CA ILE A 135 3.25 20.86 -18.08
C ILE A 135 3.73 22.32 -18.16
N MET A 136 3.00 23.28 -18.74
CA MET A 136 3.53 24.65 -18.92
C MET A 136 2.47 25.75 -18.78
N ASP A 137 1.96 25.95 -17.57
CA ASP A 137 1.38 27.26 -17.18
C ASP A 137 1.65 27.57 -15.70
N TRP A 138 2.90 27.34 -15.29
CA TRP A 138 3.37 27.70 -13.96
C TRP A 138 4.32 28.85 -14.20
N GLY A 139 3.90 30.09 -13.91
CA GLY A 139 4.68 31.30 -14.23
C GLY A 139 6.14 31.19 -13.77
N ASP A 140 7.05 31.85 -14.49
CA ASP A 140 8.51 31.67 -14.36
C ASP A 140 9.02 31.59 -12.90
N ASN A 141 8.44 32.40 -12.01
CA ASN A 141 8.76 32.43 -10.58
C ASN A 141 8.56 31.07 -9.87
N VAL A 142 7.55 30.29 -10.26
CA VAL A 142 7.24 28.99 -9.68
C VAL A 142 8.24 27.93 -10.15
N VAL A 143 8.63 27.99 -11.43
CA VAL A 143 9.65 27.09 -12.00
C VAL A 143 11.00 27.31 -11.32
N PHE A 144 11.43 28.57 -11.14
CA PHE A 144 12.64 28.88 -10.40
C PHE A 144 12.59 28.41 -8.94
N GLY A 145 11.43 28.52 -8.28
CA GLY A 145 11.22 28.03 -6.92
C GLY A 145 11.39 26.51 -6.79
N VAL A 146 10.83 25.74 -7.74
CA VAL A 146 10.93 24.27 -7.74
C VAL A 146 12.37 23.81 -7.98
N ILE A 147 13.08 24.43 -8.93
CA ILE A 147 14.48 24.09 -9.22
C ILE A 147 15.38 24.41 -8.03
N ALA A 148 15.25 25.60 -7.43
CA ALA A 148 16.01 26.00 -6.26
C ALA A 148 15.71 25.09 -5.05
N GLY A 149 14.43 24.77 -4.81
CA GLY A 149 14.02 23.86 -3.74
C GLY A 149 14.58 22.44 -3.92
N SER A 150 14.54 21.91 -5.14
CA SER A 150 15.11 20.60 -5.48
C SER A 150 16.63 20.57 -5.26
N PHE A 151 17.35 21.62 -5.66
CA PHE A 151 18.79 21.71 -5.45
C PHE A 151 19.15 21.75 -3.95
N VAL A 152 18.45 22.56 -3.15
CA VAL A 152 18.65 22.62 -1.70
C VAL A 152 18.37 21.26 -1.05
N PHE A 153 17.30 20.58 -1.46
CA PHE A 153 16.98 19.24 -0.96
C PHE A 153 18.08 18.23 -1.29
N LEU A 154 18.62 18.25 -2.51
CA LEU A 154 19.75 17.41 -2.90
C LEU A 154 21.00 17.67 -2.05
N VAL A 155 21.34 18.94 -1.79
CA VAL A 155 22.48 19.30 -0.94
C VAL A 155 22.30 18.77 0.48
N ILE A 156 21.11 18.93 1.07
CA ILE A 156 20.78 18.39 2.40
C ILE A 156 20.90 16.87 2.41
N PHE A 157 20.37 16.20 1.39
CA PHE A 157 20.43 14.75 1.28
C PHE A 157 21.88 14.24 1.20
N VAL A 158 22.73 14.88 0.38
CA VAL A 158 24.16 14.55 0.29
C VAL A 158 24.87 14.79 1.62
N ALA A 159 24.60 15.91 2.30
CA ALA A 159 25.19 16.19 3.61
C ALA A 159 24.81 15.13 4.66
N LEU A 160 23.54 14.67 4.67
CA LEU A 160 23.09 13.59 5.53
C LEU A 160 23.78 12.26 5.19
N LEU A 161 23.96 11.92 3.92
CA LEU A 161 24.69 10.72 3.50
C LEU A 161 26.16 10.77 3.95
N VAL A 162 26.83 11.91 3.81
CA VAL A 162 28.21 12.09 4.27
C VAL A 162 28.30 11.98 5.80
N ALA A 163 27.38 12.62 6.54
CA ALA A 163 27.32 12.52 7.98
C ALA A 163 27.06 11.08 8.45
N TYR A 164 26.15 10.37 7.79
CA TYR A 164 25.88 8.96 8.06
C TYR A 164 27.10 8.08 7.77
N ARG A 165 27.75 8.26 6.60
CA ARG A 165 28.99 7.55 6.22
C ARG A 165 30.13 7.81 7.20
N LYS A 166 30.29 9.06 7.66
CA LYS A 166 31.29 9.41 8.67
C LYS A 166 30.96 8.74 10.00
N LYS A 167 29.72 8.83 10.47
CA LYS A 167 29.27 8.23 11.73
C LYS A 167 29.39 6.70 11.74
N THR A 168 28.99 6.03 10.66
CA THR A 168 29.17 4.57 10.55
C THR A 168 30.64 4.18 10.49
N SER A 169 31.49 4.96 9.81
CA SER A 169 32.94 4.71 9.78
C SER A 169 33.57 4.85 11.16
N GLU A 170 33.19 5.87 11.93
CA GLU A 170 33.68 6.07 13.30
C GLU A 170 33.24 4.91 14.21
N SER A 171 31.98 4.49 14.13
CA SER A 171 31.47 3.35 14.91
C SER A 171 32.19 2.04 14.56
N ASN A 172 32.39 1.78 13.26
CA ASN A 172 33.11 0.59 12.82
C ASN A 172 34.56 0.59 13.28
N ARG A 173 35.22 1.77 13.34
CA ARG A 173 36.57 1.90 13.89
C ARG A 173 36.62 1.58 15.37
N VAL A 174 35.65 2.06 16.16
CA VAL A 174 35.57 1.75 17.60
C VAL A 174 35.38 0.26 17.84
N LEU A 175 34.48 -0.39 17.09
CA LEU A 175 34.25 -1.84 17.18
C LEU A 175 35.53 -2.64 16.84
N ARG A 176 36.24 -2.26 15.77
CA ARG A 176 37.52 -2.89 15.42
C ARG A 176 38.56 -2.75 16.52
N ASN A 177 38.69 -1.55 17.11
CA ASN A 177 39.62 -1.33 18.21
C ASN A 177 39.26 -2.17 19.45
N MET A 178 37.97 -2.33 19.77
CA MET A 178 37.52 -3.17 20.88
C MET A 178 37.84 -4.65 20.63
N GLN A 179 37.66 -5.14 19.40
CA GLN A 179 38.02 -6.50 19.01
C GLN A 179 39.52 -6.75 19.17
N GLU A 180 40.37 -5.85 18.66
CA GLU A 180 41.82 -5.96 18.78
C GLU A 180 42.28 -5.98 20.26
N GLN A 181 41.66 -5.16 21.12
CA GLN A 181 41.94 -5.18 22.56
C GLN A 181 41.53 -6.49 23.23
N MET A 182 40.40 -7.07 22.82
CA MET A 182 39.95 -8.38 23.33
C MET A 182 40.94 -9.47 22.94
N ASP A 183 41.37 -9.50 21.68
CA ASP A 183 42.34 -10.50 21.19
C ASP A 183 43.69 -10.38 21.92
N ILE A 184 44.15 -9.15 22.18
CA ILE A 184 45.37 -8.93 22.97
C ILE A 184 45.20 -9.41 24.41
N LEU A 185 44.05 -9.14 25.02
CA LEU A 185 43.76 -9.59 26.39
C LEU A 185 43.67 -11.12 26.46
N GLU A 186 43.03 -11.76 25.49
CA GLU A 186 42.95 -13.22 25.38
C GLU A 186 44.35 -13.84 25.26
N LEU A 187 45.20 -13.30 24.38
CA LEU A 187 46.58 -13.77 24.23
C LEU A 187 47.41 -13.59 25.51
N ARG A 188 47.22 -12.47 26.22
CA ARG A 188 47.90 -12.22 27.49
C ARG A 188 47.46 -13.20 28.57
N VAL A 189 46.16 -13.39 28.74
CA VAL A 189 45.61 -14.35 29.73
C VAL A 189 46.06 -15.77 29.39
N ALA A 190 46.09 -16.15 28.10
CA ALA A 190 46.59 -17.45 27.69
C ALA A 190 48.08 -17.65 28.03
N ALA A 191 48.90 -16.60 27.94
CA ALA A 191 50.30 -16.65 28.34
C ALA A 191 50.44 -16.76 29.88
N GLU A 192 49.72 -15.94 30.63
CA GLU A 192 49.70 -15.99 32.10
C GLU A 192 49.22 -17.37 32.60
N CYS A 193 48.20 -17.98 31.97
CA CYS A 193 47.77 -19.34 32.29
C CYS A 193 48.82 -20.40 31.97
N LYS A 194 49.59 -20.25 30.88
CA LYS A 194 50.69 -21.19 30.57
C LYS A 194 51.82 -21.09 31.59
N GLU A 195 52.16 -19.88 32.02
CA GLU A 195 53.14 -19.64 33.06
C GLU A 195 52.68 -20.23 34.40
N ALA A 196 51.45 -19.90 34.83
CA ALA A 196 50.86 -20.45 36.05
C ALA A 196 50.75 -21.99 36.00
N PHE A 197 50.43 -22.56 34.85
CA PHE A 197 50.41 -24.02 34.69
C PHE A 197 51.80 -24.64 34.81
N ALA A 198 52.82 -24.00 34.22
CA ALA A 198 54.20 -24.46 34.34
C ALA A 198 54.70 -24.37 35.80
N GLU A 199 54.40 -23.26 36.49
CA GLU A 199 54.71 -23.07 37.91
C GLU A 199 54.06 -24.14 38.78
N LEU A 200 52.74 -24.33 38.64
CA LEU A 200 51.99 -25.38 39.35
C LEU A 200 52.51 -26.79 39.04
N GLN A 201 52.85 -27.06 37.78
CA GLN A 201 53.39 -28.37 37.42
C GLN A 201 54.75 -28.60 38.08
N THR A 202 55.65 -27.61 38.09
CA THR A 202 56.93 -27.72 38.79
C THR A 202 56.76 -27.92 40.30
N GLU A 203 55.86 -27.16 40.94
CA GLU A 203 55.56 -27.28 42.37
C GLU A 203 54.97 -28.67 42.70
N MET A 204 53.99 -29.13 41.93
CA MET A 204 53.40 -30.46 42.11
C MET A 204 54.40 -31.58 41.88
N THR A 205 55.30 -31.45 40.90
CA THR A 205 56.36 -32.45 40.68
C THR A 205 57.40 -32.47 41.79
N ASP A 206 57.69 -31.33 42.41
CA ASP A 206 58.60 -31.23 43.55
C ASP A 206 57.97 -31.87 44.79
N LEU A 207 56.71 -31.53 45.10
CA LEU A 207 55.95 -32.13 46.19
C LEU A 207 55.71 -33.64 46.01
N THR A 208 55.41 -34.06 44.77
CA THR A 208 55.27 -35.49 44.44
C THR A 208 56.64 -36.19 44.45
N GLY A 209 57.71 -35.47 44.11
CA GLY A 209 59.11 -35.85 44.21
C GLY A 209 59.47 -36.30 45.63
N ASP A 210 59.12 -35.50 46.63
CA ASP A 210 59.28 -35.84 48.05
C ASP A 210 58.39 -37.02 48.48
N LEU A 211 57.22 -37.19 47.84
CA LEU A 211 56.31 -38.31 48.05
C LEU A 211 56.64 -39.58 47.23
N THR A 212 57.72 -39.59 46.42
CA THR A 212 58.03 -40.69 45.48
C THR A 212 58.24 -42.05 46.13
N SER A 213 58.50 -42.11 47.44
CA SER A 213 58.55 -43.37 48.18
C SER A 213 57.17 -43.90 48.65
N GLY A 214 56.13 -43.06 48.68
CA GLY A 214 54.84 -43.34 49.33
C GLY A 214 53.62 -43.44 48.42
N GLY A 215 53.68 -42.91 47.18
CA GLY A 215 52.56 -42.90 46.25
C GLY A 215 51.37 -42.02 46.71
N ILE A 216 50.27 -42.03 45.95
CA ILE A 216 49.04 -41.30 46.31
C ILE A 216 48.39 -42.03 47.50
N PRO A 217 48.05 -41.35 48.61
CA PRO A 217 47.40 -41.97 49.76
C PRO A 217 45.92 -42.24 49.45
N PHE A 218 45.66 -43.38 48.80
CA PHE A 218 44.29 -43.85 48.58
C PHE A 218 43.64 -44.22 49.92
N LEU A 219 42.40 -43.78 50.12
CA LEU A 219 41.57 -44.26 51.22
C LEU A 219 41.22 -45.73 51.00
N ASP A 220 41.07 -46.48 52.09
CA ASP A 220 40.48 -47.80 52.05
C ASP A 220 39.03 -47.70 51.53
N TYR A 221 38.57 -48.74 50.81
CA TYR A 221 37.26 -48.73 50.17
C TYR A 221 36.12 -48.42 51.14
N ARG A 222 36.21 -48.89 52.39
CA ARG A 222 35.18 -48.68 53.42
C ARG A 222 35.09 -47.20 53.79
N SER A 223 36.21 -46.56 54.14
CA SER A 223 36.20 -45.13 54.44
C SER A 223 35.80 -44.27 53.23
N TYR A 224 36.25 -44.63 52.03
CA TYR A 224 35.85 -43.96 50.79
C TYR A 224 34.34 -44.04 50.54
N ALA A 225 33.76 -45.24 50.58
CA ALA A 225 32.32 -45.44 50.36
C ALA A 225 31.48 -44.69 51.39
N MET A 226 31.93 -44.66 52.65
CA MET A 226 31.22 -43.93 53.71
C MET A 226 31.26 -42.42 53.53
N LYS A 227 32.41 -41.84 53.14
CA LYS A 227 32.50 -40.40 52.82
C LYS A 227 31.61 -40.02 51.64
N ILE A 228 31.38 -40.91 50.68
CA ILE A 228 30.48 -40.66 49.54
C ILE A 228 29.01 -40.78 49.94
N LEU A 229 28.64 -41.85 50.64
CA LEU A 229 27.25 -42.10 51.03
C LEU A 229 26.78 -41.14 52.13
N PHE A 230 27.69 -40.67 52.99
CA PHE A 230 27.40 -39.83 54.16
C PHE A 230 28.47 -38.73 54.36
N PRO A 231 28.53 -37.69 53.52
CA PRO A 231 29.63 -36.71 53.48
C PRO A 231 29.80 -35.84 54.73
N ASN A 232 28.78 -35.72 55.58
CA ASN A 232 28.79 -34.83 56.76
C ASN A 232 28.88 -35.58 58.11
N HIS A 233 29.15 -36.89 58.10
CA HIS A 233 29.21 -37.70 59.32
C HIS A 233 30.53 -38.47 59.36
N GLU A 234 31.49 -37.96 60.13
CA GLU A 234 32.82 -38.60 60.27
C GLU A 234 32.73 -39.95 60.98
N ASP A 235 31.86 -40.07 62.00
CA ASP A 235 31.62 -41.30 62.76
C ASP A 235 30.23 -41.89 62.47
N HIS A 236 29.99 -42.26 61.21
CA HIS A 236 28.72 -42.87 60.84
C HIS A 236 28.53 -44.22 61.55
N ILE A 237 27.31 -44.47 62.03
CA ILE A 237 26.90 -45.64 62.84
C ILE A 237 27.30 -46.98 62.17
N VAL A 238 27.31 -47.01 60.84
CA VAL A 238 27.68 -48.17 59.99
C VAL A 238 29.16 -48.56 60.11
N LEU A 239 30.03 -47.62 60.54
CA LEU A 239 31.45 -47.89 60.72
C LEU A 239 31.77 -48.63 62.02
N GLN A 240 30.85 -48.64 63.00
CA GLN A 240 31.06 -49.24 64.32
C GLN A 240 30.77 -50.75 64.29
N TRP A 241 31.80 -51.58 64.52
CA TRP A 241 31.71 -53.05 64.40
C TRP A 241 30.94 -53.71 65.56
N GLU A 242 31.03 -53.16 66.77
CA GLU A 242 30.44 -53.75 67.97
C GLU A 242 29.28 -52.91 68.48
N ARG A 243 28.06 -53.42 68.30
CA ARG A 243 26.83 -52.79 68.79
C ARG A 243 26.01 -53.78 69.64
N PRO A 244 26.28 -53.87 70.95
CA PRO A 244 25.56 -54.77 71.85
C PRO A 244 24.03 -54.53 71.88
N GLU A 245 23.59 -53.30 71.61
CA GLU A 245 22.19 -52.88 71.48
C GLU A 245 21.43 -53.61 70.35
N LEU A 246 22.13 -54.00 69.27
CA LEU A 246 21.51 -54.65 68.11
C LEU A 246 21.24 -56.13 68.33
N LEU A 247 21.94 -56.79 69.27
CA LEU A 247 21.69 -58.20 69.60
C LEU A 247 20.27 -58.43 70.11
N ARG A 248 19.67 -57.46 70.81
CA ARG A 248 18.31 -57.59 71.37
C ARG A 248 17.21 -57.35 70.34
N LYS A 249 17.50 -56.68 69.22
CA LYS A 249 16.54 -56.36 68.14
C LYS A 249 16.82 -57.10 66.82
N GLU A 250 17.76 -58.04 66.84
CA GLU A 250 18.30 -58.68 65.65
C GLU A 250 17.23 -59.44 64.83
N LYS A 251 16.28 -60.10 65.49
CA LYS A 251 15.24 -60.89 64.81
C LYS A 251 14.36 -60.03 63.90
N GLY A 252 13.95 -58.85 64.36
CA GLY A 252 13.13 -57.92 63.58
C GLY A 252 13.89 -57.33 62.39
N LEU A 253 15.16 -56.94 62.61
CA LEU A 253 16.03 -56.40 61.56
C LEU A 253 16.34 -57.44 60.48
N ARG A 254 16.52 -58.72 60.83
CA ARG A 254 16.72 -59.81 59.85
C ARG A 254 15.47 -60.03 58.98
N LEU A 255 14.27 -60.02 59.56
CA LEU A 255 13.02 -60.11 58.81
C LEU A 255 12.82 -58.89 57.89
N PHE A 256 13.16 -57.70 58.36
CA PHE A 256 13.13 -56.49 57.54
C PHE A 256 14.15 -56.54 56.39
N ALA A 257 15.36 -57.04 56.64
CA ALA A 257 16.36 -57.26 55.59
C ALA A 257 15.84 -58.23 54.51
N GLN A 258 15.13 -59.31 54.90
CA GLN A 258 14.49 -60.21 53.94
C GLN A 258 13.41 -59.51 53.10
N LEU A 259 12.64 -58.59 53.69
CA LEU A 259 11.67 -57.77 52.95
C LEU A 259 12.37 -56.83 51.97
N ILE A 260 13.47 -56.17 52.36
CA ILE A 260 14.27 -55.31 51.47
C ILE A 260 14.79 -56.10 50.26
N MET A 261 15.18 -57.36 50.45
CA MET A 261 15.65 -58.22 49.34
C MET A 261 14.52 -58.59 48.35
N ASN A 262 13.24 -58.39 48.71
CA ASN A 262 12.11 -58.57 47.79
C ASN A 262 11.94 -57.31 46.92
N LYS A 263 12.17 -57.47 45.60
CA LYS A 263 12.10 -56.37 44.62
C LYS A 263 10.77 -55.60 44.64
N THR A 264 9.65 -56.29 44.77
CA THR A 264 8.32 -55.64 44.77
C THR A 264 8.13 -54.79 46.02
N PHE A 265 8.52 -55.33 47.17
CA PHE A 265 8.48 -54.59 48.43
C PHE A 265 9.41 -53.38 48.39
N LEU A 266 10.67 -53.54 47.96
CA LEU A 266 11.64 -52.44 47.91
C LEU A 266 11.18 -51.29 47.01
N LEU A 267 10.63 -51.61 45.82
CA LEU A 267 10.12 -50.58 44.91
C LEU A 267 8.91 -49.83 45.48
N LEU A 268 7.97 -50.55 46.11
CA LEU A 268 6.82 -49.93 46.78
C LEU A 268 7.27 -49.09 47.98
N PHE A 269 8.26 -49.56 48.73
CA PHE A 269 8.81 -48.87 49.89
C PHE A 269 9.46 -47.54 49.50
N ILE A 270 10.34 -47.55 48.49
CA ILE A 270 10.99 -46.32 47.98
C ILE A 270 9.93 -45.34 47.47
N ARG A 271 8.98 -45.79 46.63
CA ARG A 271 7.93 -44.92 46.09
C ARG A 271 7.05 -44.28 47.17
N THR A 272 6.69 -45.06 48.20
CA THR A 272 5.89 -44.54 49.31
C THR A 272 6.67 -43.49 50.12
N LEU A 273 7.97 -43.70 50.32
CA LEU A 273 8.85 -42.76 51.02
C LEU A 273 9.09 -41.48 50.21
N GLU A 274 9.30 -41.57 48.90
CA GLU A 274 9.46 -40.39 48.03
C GLU A 274 8.16 -39.60 47.85
N SER A 275 6.99 -40.26 48.00
CA SER A 275 5.69 -39.60 47.87
C SER A 275 5.23 -38.85 49.13
N ASN A 276 5.91 -39.04 50.26
CA ASN A 276 5.71 -38.26 51.49
C ASN A 276 6.72 -37.12 51.56
#